data_AF-A0A7J0DVH1-F1
#
_entry.id   AF-A0A7J0DVH1-F1
#
_cell.length_a   1.000
_cell.length_b   1.000
_cell.length_c   1.000
_cell.angle_alpha   90.00
_cell.angle_beta   90.00
_cell.angle_gamma   90.00
#
_symmetry.space_group_name_H-M   'P 1'
#
loop_
_entity.id
_entity.type
_entity.pdbx_description
1 polymer ?
#
loop_
_entity_poly.entity_id
_entity_poly.type
_entity_poly.pdbx_seq_one_letter_code
_entity_poly.pdbx_strand_id
1 'polypeptide(L)'
;MSTESLQKSSFESNVPTESLRKSPFESNVLRILRNEIVYQSEYAPPHQPATEFHAFTVEDRPGEQCVTLRGKFGENETIKIEATMFDGGVMLPKAGDDTDSTTEDMCLHISLLVDISKGEEHVLGFICSSWPDHIEIQKVYIVRCDGSLTQPCMGPNFRDLDKKLQSALLELLKARGLWWGLHVPES
;
A
#
# COMPACT_ATOMS: atom_id res chain seq x y z
N MET A 1 -30.02 18.33 -37.62
CA MET A 1 -30.08 17.48 -36.41
C MET A 1 -29.55 16.12 -36.83
N SER A 2 -28.26 15.90 -36.62
CA SER A 2 -27.56 14.68 -37.02
C SER A 2 -27.45 13.78 -35.79
N THR A 3 -27.92 12.55 -35.90
CA THR A 3 -27.81 11.52 -34.86
C THR A 3 -26.56 10.68 -35.13
N GLU A 4 -25.49 10.89 -34.39
CA GLU A 4 -24.33 9.99 -34.38
C GLU A 4 -24.61 8.80 -33.46
N SER A 5 -24.42 7.61 -34.01
CA SER A 5 -24.57 6.34 -33.31
C SER A 5 -23.22 5.94 -32.71
N LEU A 6 -23.22 5.61 -31.41
CA LEU A 6 -22.04 5.08 -30.71
C LEU A 6 -21.72 3.66 -31.23
N GLN A 7 -20.58 3.53 -31.88
CA GLN A 7 -20.03 2.24 -32.29
C GLN A 7 -19.39 1.56 -31.08
N LYS A 8 -20.03 0.49 -30.60
CA LYS A 8 -19.54 -0.34 -29.49
C LYS A 8 -18.34 -1.15 -30.00
N SER A 9 -17.14 -0.81 -29.54
CA SER A 9 -15.91 -1.52 -29.87
C SER A 9 -15.85 -2.85 -29.11
N SER A 10 -16.09 -3.96 -29.82
CA SER A 10 -15.85 -5.32 -29.32
C SER A 10 -14.34 -5.62 -29.39
N PHE A 11 -13.70 -5.81 -28.24
CA PHE A 11 -12.37 -6.44 -28.19
C PHE A 11 -12.54 -7.94 -28.43
N GLU A 12 -12.40 -8.37 -29.68
CA GLU A 12 -12.20 -9.78 -30.00
C GLU A 12 -10.71 -10.11 -29.92
N SER A 13 -10.29 -10.72 -28.81
CA SER A 13 -8.98 -11.35 -28.72
C SER A 13 -8.99 -12.63 -29.54
N ASN A 14 -8.45 -12.58 -30.76
CA ASN A 14 -8.15 -13.78 -31.54
C ASN A 14 -6.92 -14.49 -30.93
N VAL A 15 -7.15 -15.30 -29.90
CA VAL A 15 -6.18 -16.31 -29.45
C VAL A 15 -6.48 -17.59 -30.23
N PRO A 16 -5.54 -18.14 -31.01
CA PRO A 16 -5.72 -19.44 -31.64
C PRO A 16 -5.92 -20.50 -30.56
N THR A 17 -7.12 -21.07 -30.47
CA THR A 17 -7.39 -22.31 -29.72
C THR A 17 -6.78 -23.49 -30.47
N GLU A 18 -5.47 -23.63 -30.46
CA GLU A 18 -4.89 -24.97 -30.54
C GLU A 18 -5.31 -25.70 -29.26
N SER A 19 -6.13 -26.73 -29.39
CA SER A 19 -6.43 -27.66 -28.31
C SER A 19 -5.18 -28.49 -28.00
N LEU A 20 -4.17 -27.87 -27.40
CA LEU A 20 -3.11 -28.57 -26.70
C LEU A 20 -3.82 -29.44 -25.65
N ARG A 21 -3.76 -30.76 -25.83
CA ARG A 21 -4.25 -31.70 -24.82
C ARG A 21 -3.45 -31.43 -23.56
N LYS A 22 -4.06 -30.70 -22.64
CA LYS A 22 -3.45 -30.35 -21.36
C LYS A 22 -3.06 -31.64 -20.65
N SER A 23 -1.84 -31.68 -20.14
CA SER A 23 -1.39 -32.85 -19.39
C SER A 23 -2.33 -33.13 -18.20
N PRO A 24 -2.35 -34.35 -17.66
CA PRO A 24 -3.11 -34.63 -16.44
C PRO A 24 -2.76 -33.69 -15.29
N PHE A 25 -1.49 -33.27 -15.20
CA PHE A 25 -1.02 -32.30 -14.22
C PHE A 25 -1.61 -30.90 -14.44
N GLU A 26 -1.52 -30.34 -15.65
CA GLU A 26 -2.11 -29.04 -15.97
C GLU A 26 -3.62 -29.03 -15.79
N SER A 27 -4.29 -30.11 -16.19
CA SER A 27 -5.73 -30.28 -16.00
C SER A 27 -6.09 -30.28 -14.52
N ASN A 28 -5.25 -30.87 -13.67
CA ASN A 28 -5.43 -30.85 -12.22
C ASN A 28 -5.26 -29.44 -11.64
N VAL A 29 -4.20 -28.72 -12.00
CA VAL A 29 -3.95 -27.34 -11.52
C VAL A 29 -5.08 -26.41 -11.95
N LEU A 30 -5.53 -26.47 -13.20
CA LEU A 30 -6.64 -25.64 -13.68
C LEU A 30 -7.95 -25.95 -12.96
N ARG A 31 -8.19 -27.22 -12.63
CA ARG A 31 -9.36 -27.61 -11.85
C ARG A 31 -9.31 -27.00 -10.45
N ILE A 32 -8.15 -27.05 -9.79
CA ILE A 32 -7.95 -26.44 -8.47
C ILE A 32 -8.19 -24.93 -8.53
N LEU A 33 -7.55 -24.22 -9.45
CA LEU A 33 -7.69 -22.77 -9.58
C LEU A 33 -9.13 -22.34 -9.89
N ARG A 34 -9.84 -23.08 -10.77
CA ARG A 34 -11.25 -22.80 -11.07
C ARG A 34 -12.13 -23.01 -9.85
N ASN A 35 -11.93 -24.10 -9.12
CA ASN A 35 -12.66 -24.37 -7.90
C ASN A 35 -12.42 -23.27 -6.87
N GLU A 36 -11.17 -22.80 -6.74
CA GLU A 36 -10.81 -21.71 -5.83
C GLU A 36 -11.47 -20.39 -6.25
N ILE A 37 -11.45 -20.03 -7.53
CA ILE A 37 -12.12 -18.81 -8.04
C ILE A 37 -13.62 -18.85 -7.73
N VAL A 38 -14.28 -19.99 -7.96
CA VAL A 38 -15.70 -20.16 -7.66
C VAL A 38 -15.93 -20.05 -6.15
N TYR A 39 -15.12 -20.74 -5.34
CA TYR A 39 -15.23 -20.69 -3.89
C TYR A 39 -15.08 -19.26 -3.35
N GLN A 40 -14.04 -18.53 -3.76
CA GLN A 40 -13.82 -17.15 -3.33
C GLN A 40 -14.94 -16.24 -3.82
N SER A 41 -15.43 -16.42 -5.05
CA SER A 41 -16.55 -15.62 -5.56
C SER A 41 -17.87 -15.86 -4.80
N GLU A 42 -18.11 -17.07 -4.30
CA GLU A 42 -19.36 -17.44 -3.61
C GLU A 42 -19.31 -17.14 -2.11
N TYR A 43 -18.18 -17.38 -1.46
CA TYR A 43 -18.06 -17.38 0.00
C TYR A 43 -17.23 -16.22 0.56
N ALA A 44 -16.41 -15.56 -0.25
CA ALA A 44 -15.59 -14.43 0.16
C ALA A 44 -15.54 -13.35 -0.94
N PRO A 45 -16.71 -12.83 -1.36
CA PRO A 45 -16.74 -11.80 -2.40
C PRO A 45 -15.92 -10.58 -1.95
N PRO A 46 -15.10 -9.98 -2.84
CA PRO A 46 -14.25 -8.86 -2.49
C PRO A 46 -15.10 -7.70 -1.97
N HIS A 47 -14.70 -7.16 -0.83
CA HIS A 47 -15.29 -5.94 -0.31
C HIS A 47 -15.03 -4.78 -1.27
N GLN A 48 -15.94 -3.80 -1.29
CA GLN A 48 -15.66 -2.55 -1.99
C GLN A 48 -14.41 -1.92 -1.36
N PRO A 49 -13.40 -1.52 -2.17
CA PRO A 49 -12.24 -0.83 -1.64
C PRO A 49 -12.67 0.41 -0.87
N ALA A 50 -12.04 0.65 0.28
CA ALA A 50 -12.26 1.88 1.01
C ALA A 50 -11.90 3.08 0.12
N THR A 51 -12.76 4.08 0.06
CA THR A 51 -12.52 5.34 -0.67
C THR A 51 -11.94 6.42 0.23
N GLU A 52 -11.98 6.20 1.54
CA GLU A 52 -11.48 7.11 2.56
C GLU A 52 -10.91 6.35 3.75
N PHE A 53 -9.92 6.95 4.40
CA PHE A 53 -9.31 6.46 5.62
C PHE A 53 -8.93 7.67 6.49
N HIS A 54 -9.69 7.88 7.57
CA HIS A 54 -9.60 9.09 8.40
C HIS A 54 -9.71 10.37 7.56
N ALA A 55 -8.67 11.22 7.57
CA ALA A 55 -8.61 12.47 6.82
C ALA A 55 -8.04 12.31 5.39
N PHE A 56 -7.83 11.08 4.94
CA PHE A 56 -7.26 10.77 3.64
C PHE A 56 -8.29 10.18 2.69
N THR A 57 -8.28 10.62 1.44
CA THR A 57 -8.93 9.91 0.35
C THR A 57 -8.05 8.75 -0.10
N VAL A 58 -8.64 7.60 -0.37
CA VAL A 58 -7.96 6.37 -0.76
C VAL A 58 -8.23 6.11 -2.24
N GLU A 59 -7.17 5.88 -2.99
CA GLU A 59 -7.22 5.50 -4.40
C GLU A 59 -6.51 4.17 -4.61
N ASP A 60 -7.28 3.17 -5.01
CA ASP A 60 -6.80 1.86 -5.45
C ASP A 60 -6.90 1.79 -6.97
N ARG A 61 -5.76 1.62 -7.65
CA ARG A 61 -5.66 1.60 -9.12
C ARG A 61 -5.49 0.16 -9.60
N PRO A 62 -6.44 -0.38 -10.38
CA PRO A 62 -6.33 -1.75 -10.89
C PRO A 62 -5.02 -2.00 -11.65
N GLY A 63 -4.31 -3.06 -11.26
CA GLY A 63 -3.02 -3.45 -11.84
C GLY A 63 -1.81 -2.86 -11.13
N GLU A 64 -2.01 -1.95 -10.19
CA GLU A 64 -0.95 -1.47 -9.31
C GLU A 64 -0.90 -2.33 -8.03
N GLN A 65 0.29 -2.48 -7.47
CA GLN A 65 0.52 -3.20 -6.22
C GLN A 65 0.69 -2.23 -5.04
N CYS A 66 0.13 -1.03 -5.16
CA CYS A 66 0.12 -0.03 -4.11
C CYS A 66 -1.22 0.71 -4.06
N VAL A 67 -1.59 1.16 -2.86
CA VAL A 67 -2.74 2.03 -2.62
C VAL A 67 -2.22 3.43 -2.33
N THR A 68 -2.83 4.44 -2.92
CA THR A 68 -2.44 5.84 -2.70
C THR A 68 -3.43 6.55 -1.79
N LEU A 69 -2.95 7.12 -0.69
CA LEU A 69 -3.72 7.98 0.19
C LEU A 69 -3.32 9.45 -0.05
N ARG A 70 -4.31 10.33 -0.11
CA ARG A 70 -4.10 11.79 -0.28
C ARG A 70 -4.84 12.56 0.80
N GLY A 71 -4.14 13.48 1.44
CA GLY A 71 -4.68 14.32 2.51
C GLY A 71 -4.09 15.72 2.48
N LYS A 72 -4.64 16.60 3.31
CA LYS A 72 -4.14 17.95 3.53
C LYS A 72 -3.94 18.21 5.01
N PHE A 73 -2.93 19.00 5.35
CA PHE A 73 -2.68 19.45 6.70
C PHE A 73 -2.65 20.98 6.74
N GLY A 74 -3.64 21.59 7.39
CA GLY A 74 -3.88 23.02 7.28
C GLY A 74 -4.22 23.44 5.84
N GLU A 75 -3.92 24.68 5.49
CA GLU A 75 -4.33 25.26 4.20
C GLU A 75 -3.36 24.94 3.05
N ASN A 76 -2.06 24.82 3.36
CA ASN A 76 -0.99 24.85 2.35
C ASN A 76 -0.16 23.58 2.25
N GLU A 77 -0.39 22.58 3.09
CA GLU A 77 0.40 21.35 3.11
C GLU A 77 -0.41 20.17 2.55
N THR A 78 0.15 19.47 1.57
CA THR A 78 -0.42 18.24 1.01
C THR A 78 0.41 17.05 1.42
N ILE A 79 -0.27 15.94 1.69
CA ILE A 79 0.33 14.67 2.10
C ILE A 79 -0.12 13.62 1.10
N LYS A 80 0.83 12.90 0.52
CA LYS A 80 0.60 11.73 -0.32
C LYS A 80 1.30 10.54 0.34
N ILE A 81 0.60 9.42 0.45
CA ILE A 81 1.16 8.18 0.98
C ILE A 81 0.95 7.11 -0.08
N GLU A 82 2.00 6.45 -0.52
CA GLU A 82 1.89 5.22 -1.32
C GLU A 82 2.21 4.05 -0.40
N ALA A 83 1.22 3.18 -0.18
CA ALA A 83 1.34 2.00 0.66
C ALA A 83 1.45 0.76 -0.21
N THR A 84 2.46 -0.07 0.01
CA THR A 84 2.62 -1.36 -0.68
C THR A 84 1.68 -2.42 -0.08
N MET A 85 1.51 -3.53 -0.80
CA MET A 85 1.07 -4.79 -0.19
C MET A 85 2.11 -5.30 0.82
N PHE A 86 1.72 -6.24 1.69
CA PHE A 86 2.66 -6.89 2.64
C PHE A 86 3.92 -7.37 1.94
N ASP A 87 5.06 -6.82 2.36
CA ASP A 87 6.36 -7.01 1.72
C ASP A 87 7.45 -7.48 2.70
N GLY A 88 7.07 -7.73 3.95
CA GLY A 88 7.92 -8.43 4.92
C GLY A 88 7.13 -8.90 6.14
N GLY A 89 7.76 -9.72 6.96
CA GLY A 89 7.22 -10.11 8.24
C GLY A 89 8.23 -10.82 9.14
N VAL A 90 7.94 -10.83 10.43
CA VAL A 90 8.74 -11.49 11.48
C VAL A 90 7.86 -12.38 12.33
N MET A 91 8.37 -13.55 12.71
CA MET A 91 7.69 -14.45 13.65
C MET A 91 7.87 -13.89 15.07
N LEU A 92 6.78 -13.64 15.78
CA LEU A 92 6.80 -13.19 17.16
C LEU A 92 6.36 -14.32 18.10
N PRO A 93 7.06 -14.51 19.24
CA PRO A 93 6.57 -15.36 20.31
C PRO A 93 5.24 -14.81 20.85
N LYS A 94 4.23 -15.66 21.01
CA LYS A 94 2.97 -15.25 21.65
C LYS A 94 3.22 -14.80 23.08
N ALA A 95 2.70 -13.62 23.42
CA ALA A 95 2.63 -13.13 24.79
C ALA A 95 1.41 -13.77 25.48
N GLY A 96 1.55 -14.99 26.00
CA GLY A 96 0.50 -15.69 26.75
C GLY A 96 1.05 -16.93 27.46
N ASP A 97 0.65 -17.12 28.72
CA ASP A 97 1.13 -18.14 29.68
C ASP A 97 0.60 -19.57 29.43
N ASP A 98 0.07 -19.86 28.23
CA ASP A 98 -0.39 -21.21 27.90
C ASP A 98 0.76 -22.04 27.32
N THR A 99 1.45 -22.74 28.22
CA THR A 99 2.39 -23.83 27.95
C THR A 99 1.70 -25.01 27.25
N ASP A 100 1.24 -24.87 26.00
CA ASP A 100 1.10 -26.02 25.07
C ASP A 100 0.87 -25.67 23.58
N SER A 101 1.07 -24.43 23.14
CA SER A 101 1.01 -24.13 21.70
C SER A 101 2.19 -23.27 21.23
N THR A 102 3.13 -23.89 20.53
CA THR A 102 4.09 -23.21 19.65
C THR A 102 3.35 -22.66 18.43
N THR A 103 2.45 -21.69 18.65
CA THR A 103 1.90 -20.88 17.57
C THR A 103 2.61 -19.54 17.60
N GLU A 104 3.61 -19.38 16.74
CA GLU A 104 4.25 -18.10 16.47
C GLU A 104 3.28 -17.23 15.66
N ASP A 105 3.07 -15.98 16.08
CA ASP A 105 2.24 -15.05 15.32
C ASP A 105 3.12 -14.30 14.31
N MET A 106 2.68 -14.26 13.05
CA MET A 106 3.39 -13.54 12.00
C MET A 106 3.04 -12.06 12.06
N CYS A 107 4.02 -11.22 12.40
CA CYS A 107 3.92 -9.78 12.35
C CYS A 107 4.30 -9.31 10.95
N LEU A 108 3.30 -8.93 10.15
CA LEU A 108 3.49 -8.42 8.80
C LEU A 108 3.81 -6.93 8.80
N HIS A 109 4.59 -6.51 7.82
CA HIS A 109 4.90 -5.11 7.58
C HIS A 109 4.59 -4.74 6.12
N ILE A 110 4.26 -3.46 5.93
CA ILE A 110 4.14 -2.81 4.62
C ILE A 110 5.14 -1.66 4.53
N SER A 111 5.63 -1.38 3.33
CA SER A 111 6.40 -0.18 3.05
C SER A 111 5.49 0.99 2.71
N LEU A 112 5.83 2.17 3.22
CA LEU A 112 5.16 3.43 2.93
C LEU A 112 6.14 4.41 2.32
N LEU A 113 5.73 5.05 1.23
CA LEU A 113 6.35 6.27 0.72
C LEU A 113 5.48 7.45 1.11
N VAL A 114 6.00 8.33 1.98
CA VAL A 114 5.25 9.52 2.43
C VAL A 114 5.89 10.75 1.82
N ASP A 115 5.12 11.49 1.03
CA ASP A 115 5.51 12.76 0.44
C ASP A 115 4.72 13.90 1.09
N ILE A 116 5.42 14.91 1.58
CA ILE A 116 4.85 16.12 2.18
C ILE A 116 5.32 17.32 1.37
N SER A 117 4.40 18.12 0.86
CA SER A 117 4.71 19.32 0.09
C SER A 117 3.93 20.54 0.59
N LYS A 118 4.56 21.71 0.49
CA LYS A 118 3.93 23.02 0.78
C LYS A 118 3.82 23.88 -0.48
N GLY A 119 3.31 23.29 -1.56
CA GLY A 119 3.33 23.85 -2.90
C GLY A 119 4.14 22.99 -3.87
N GLU A 120 4.55 23.56 -4.99
CA GLU A 120 5.13 22.82 -6.13
C GLU A 120 6.67 22.84 -6.17
N GLU A 121 7.35 23.44 -5.19
CA GLU A 121 8.81 23.63 -5.28
C GLU A 121 9.61 22.46 -4.70
N HIS A 122 9.22 21.97 -3.52
CA HIS A 122 9.94 20.96 -2.77
C HIS A 122 8.99 19.95 -2.11
N VAL A 123 9.41 18.69 -2.15
CA VAL A 123 8.77 17.59 -1.42
C VAL A 123 9.74 17.06 -0.39
N LEU A 124 9.30 17.00 0.86
CA LEU A 124 9.95 16.24 1.92
C LEU A 124 9.38 14.83 1.91
N GLY A 125 10.22 13.86 1.58
CA GLY A 125 9.83 12.47 1.43
C GLY A 125 10.39 11.57 2.51
N PHE A 126 9.65 10.51 2.83
CA PHE A 126 10.03 9.49 3.81
C PHE A 126 9.82 8.10 3.23
N ILE A 127 10.78 7.22 3.49
CA ILE A 127 10.62 5.78 3.31
C ILE A 127 10.39 5.22 4.70
N CYS A 128 9.24 4.59 4.92
CA CYS A 128 8.85 4.05 6.21
C CYS A 128 8.48 2.57 6.11
N SER A 129 8.68 1.85 7.19
CA SER A 129 8.08 0.54 7.44
C SER A 129 6.93 0.72 8.42
N SER A 130 5.73 0.30 8.03
CA SER A 130 4.56 0.27 8.92
C SER A 130 4.36 -1.13 9.45
N TRP A 131 4.44 -1.24 10.78
CA TRP A 131 4.14 -2.44 11.55
C TRP A 131 2.74 -2.32 12.18
N PRO A 132 2.17 -3.41 12.72
CA PRO A 132 0.87 -3.41 13.38
C PRO A 132 0.80 -2.62 14.69
N ASP A 133 1.90 -2.09 15.18
CA ASP A 133 1.99 -1.35 16.45
C ASP A 133 2.76 -0.02 16.32
N HIS A 134 3.58 0.15 15.29
CA HIS A 134 4.40 1.35 15.12
C HIS A 134 4.80 1.60 13.66
N ILE A 135 5.32 2.81 13.40
CA ILE A 135 5.95 3.18 12.13
C ILE A 135 7.43 3.44 12.37
N GLU A 136 8.28 2.85 11.52
CA GLU A 136 9.72 3.08 11.52
C GLU A 136 10.09 3.91 10.28
N ILE A 137 10.71 5.08 10.50
CA ILE A 137 11.31 5.85 9.42
C ILE A 137 12.64 5.18 9.06
N GLN A 138 12.77 4.69 7.83
CA GLN A 138 14.03 4.15 7.32
C GLN A 138 14.91 5.28 6.76
N LYS A 139 14.30 6.18 5.97
CA LYS A 139 15.02 7.22 5.25
C LYS A 139 14.19 8.48 5.07
N VAL A 140 14.89 9.61 4.96
CA VAL A 140 14.33 10.91 4.61
C VAL A 140 15.03 11.42 3.37
N TYR A 141 14.28 11.97 2.42
CA TYR A 141 14.81 12.54 1.20
C TYR A 141 14.10 13.85 0.85
N ILE A 142 14.74 14.66 0.01
CA ILE A 142 14.15 15.88 -0.52
C ILE A 142 14.16 15.81 -2.04
N VAL A 143 13.02 16.08 -2.66
CA VAL A 143 12.88 16.19 -4.11
C VAL A 143 12.62 17.65 -4.47
N ARG A 144 13.29 18.12 -5.52
CA ARG A 144 13.01 19.41 -6.15
C ARG A 144 12.05 19.19 -7.30
N CYS A 145 10.99 19.97 -7.34
CA CYS A 145 9.94 19.87 -8.35
C CYS A 145 10.06 21.03 -9.37
N ASP A 146 11.29 21.37 -9.79
CA ASP A 146 11.59 22.46 -10.72
C ASP A 146 11.61 22.02 -12.20
N GLY A 147 11.04 20.84 -12.52
CA GLY A 147 10.96 20.30 -13.88
C GLY A 147 12.29 19.78 -14.44
N SER A 148 13.39 19.89 -13.70
CA SER A 148 14.65 19.25 -14.04
C SER A 148 14.66 17.78 -13.58
N LEU A 149 15.24 16.88 -14.38
CA LEU A 149 15.54 15.50 -13.97
C LEU A 149 16.66 15.51 -12.91
N THR A 150 16.38 16.05 -11.73
CA THR A 150 17.31 15.99 -10.60
C THR A 150 16.98 14.77 -9.77
N GLN A 151 17.98 13.92 -9.58
CA GLN A 151 17.89 12.76 -8.72
C GLN A 151 17.52 13.24 -7.29
N PRO A 152 16.60 12.55 -6.59
CA PRO A 152 16.27 12.87 -5.21
C PRO A 152 17.54 13.00 -4.37
N CYS A 153 17.62 14.07 -3.56
CA CYS A 153 18.66 14.19 -2.55
C CYS A 153 18.33 13.19 -1.44
N MET A 154 18.86 11.98 -1.59
CA MET A 154 18.74 10.92 -0.59
C MET A 154 19.52 11.33 0.66
N GLY A 155 18.82 11.58 1.76
CA GLY A 155 19.43 11.87 3.04
C GLY A 155 20.16 10.64 3.62
N PRO A 156 20.86 10.80 4.75
CA PRO A 156 21.43 9.67 5.49
C PRO A 156 20.33 8.72 5.98
N ASN A 157 20.72 7.53 6.46
CA ASN A 157 19.74 6.67 7.11
C ASN A 157 19.20 7.38 8.35
N PHE A 158 17.92 7.16 8.66
CA PHE A 158 17.29 7.80 9.81
C PHE A 158 18.02 7.52 11.13
N ARG A 159 18.57 6.30 11.26
CA ARG A 159 19.33 5.86 12.45
C ARG A 159 20.62 6.65 12.67
N ASP A 160 21.19 7.22 11.61
CA ASP A 160 22.43 8.00 11.64
C ASP A 160 22.19 9.49 12.00
N LEU A 161 20.93 9.93 12.04
CA LEU A 161 20.56 11.28 12.45
C LEU A 161 20.71 11.46 13.97
N ASP A 162 20.87 12.70 14.43
CA ASP A 162 20.87 12.98 15.87
C ASP A 162 19.47 12.74 16.48
N LYS A 163 19.44 12.44 17.78
CA LYS A 163 18.19 12.08 18.47
C LYS A 163 17.14 13.18 18.48
N LYS A 164 17.55 14.45 18.50
CA LYS A 164 16.62 15.56 18.49
C LYS A 164 15.92 15.65 17.13
N LEU A 165 16.66 15.49 16.04
CA LEU A 165 16.11 15.47 14.70
C LEU A 165 15.23 14.22 14.46
N GLN A 166 15.66 13.04 14.92
CA GLN A 166 14.84 11.82 14.86
C GLN A 166 13.47 12.04 15.51
N SER A 167 13.45 12.57 16.74
CA SER A 167 12.19 12.87 17.43
C SER A 167 11.34 13.90 16.69
N ALA A 168 11.94 14.98 16.19
CA ALA A 168 11.21 16.02 15.48
C ALA A 168 10.53 15.50 14.19
N LEU A 169 11.20 14.61 13.45
CA LEU A 169 10.65 14.01 12.24
C LEU A 169 9.51 13.03 12.56
N LEU A 170 9.64 12.26 13.64
CA LEU A 170 8.56 11.38 14.09
C LEU A 170 7.33 12.18 14.55
N GLU A 171 7.53 13.24 15.34
CA GLU A 171 6.45 14.14 15.75
C GLU A 171 5.80 14.85 14.57
N LEU A 172 6.60 15.18 13.53
CA LEU A 172 6.08 15.73 12.28
C LEU A 172 5.11 14.76 11.61
N LEU A 173 5.46 13.48 11.44
CA LEU A 173 4.56 12.47 10.87
C LEU A 173 3.32 12.26 11.75
N LYS A 174 3.49 12.12 13.07
CA LYS A 174 2.39 11.95 14.03
C LYS A 174 1.34 13.05 13.92
N ALA A 175 1.78 14.31 13.88
CA ALA A 175 0.88 15.46 13.78
C ALA A 175 0.01 15.45 12.50
N ARG A 176 0.40 14.68 11.49
CA ARG A 176 -0.28 14.54 10.20
C ARG A 176 -1.15 13.29 10.11
N GLY A 177 -1.38 12.61 11.24
CA GLY A 177 -2.17 11.39 11.31
C GLY A 177 -1.39 10.13 10.94
N LEU A 178 -0.06 10.21 10.78
CA LEU A 178 0.80 9.06 10.50
C LEU A 178 1.36 8.45 11.78
N TRP A 179 0.46 8.13 12.70
CA TRP A 179 0.77 7.39 13.92
C TRP A 179 -0.08 6.14 13.95
N TRP A 180 0.58 4.99 13.77
CA TRP A 180 -0.11 3.72 13.83
C TRP A 180 -0.43 3.38 15.28
N GLY A 181 -1.71 3.24 15.54
CA GLY A 181 -2.31 2.65 16.71
C GLY A 181 -3.74 2.37 16.34
N LEU A 182 -4.02 1.17 15.87
CA LEU A 182 -5.37 0.62 15.80
C LEU A 182 -5.91 0.53 17.23
N HIS A 183 -6.36 1.65 17.78
CA HIS A 183 -7.55 1.59 18.59
C HIS A 183 -8.70 1.57 17.58
N VAL A 184 -9.04 0.37 17.11
CA VAL A 184 -10.41 0.14 16.63
C VAL A 184 -11.26 0.39 17.87
N PRO A 185 -12.08 1.45 17.94
CA PRO A 185 -13.03 1.56 19.04
C PRO A 185 -13.92 0.32 18.95
N GLU A 186 -13.95 -0.49 20.00
CA GLU A 186 -14.95 -1.54 20.14
C GLU A 186 -16.33 -0.89 19.98
N SER A 187 -17.06 -1.32 18.95
CA SER A 187 -18.48 -1.02 18.73
C SER A 187 -19.31 -2.25 19.03
#